data_AF-A0A2C9WV78-F1
#
_entry.id   AF-A0A2C9WV78-F1
#
_cell.length_a   1.000
_cell.length_b   1.000
_cell.length_c   1.000
_cell.angle_alpha   90.00
_cell.angle_beta   90.00
_cell.angle_gamma   90.00
#
_symmetry.space_group_name_H-M   'P 1'
#
loop_
_entity.id
_entity.type
_entity.pdbx_description
1 polymer ?
#
loop_
_entity_poly.entity_id
_entity_poly.type
_entity_poly.pdbx_seq_one_letter_code
_entity_poly.pdbx_strand_id
1 'polypeptide(L)'
;MNAIVKIKYENVDQSFDSSGWFNATEAAKRFNKEPYMWLRQRDTAEYLSALAKRQGKSDFLTEFNEIIKLDGSKSTSRNKVLNLAKKTGFVKAKSGSPDNGGGTWLHPKLAIAFARWLNIDFAIWCDEQIDNLIQANQAPPSVQDMIRLMLLPSASTWEKRFPDSYYKALAKITNTKFNNHVGGSPAIFGDITNKWVYRIIMPKEVLLEVRENKRDGEKMHQWLTNGGEQMLSKQINSIEVIANSSTDYQDFITRCYQAFPQAKGQLRLVMPEQEYAV
;
A
#
# COMPACT_ATOMS: atom_id res chain seq x y z
N MET A 1 -21.04 2.24 -2.24
CA MET A 1 -20.56 3.11 -1.14
C MET A 1 -19.31 3.81 -1.64
N ASN A 2 -19.37 5.11 -1.90
CA ASN A 2 -18.24 5.89 -2.43
C ASN A 2 -17.44 6.45 -1.26
N ALA A 3 -16.25 5.90 -1.02
CA ALA A 3 -15.36 6.43 -0.02
C ALA A 3 -14.86 7.81 -0.47
N ILE A 4 -15.31 8.87 0.21
CA ILE A 4 -14.74 10.21 0.10
C ILE A 4 -13.51 10.21 1.00
N VAL A 5 -12.32 10.23 0.40
CA VAL A 5 -11.07 10.40 1.16
C VAL A 5 -10.99 11.86 1.57
N LYS A 6 -11.09 12.14 2.86
CA LYS A 6 -10.93 13.48 3.43
C LYS A 6 -9.51 13.63 3.96
N ILE A 7 -8.68 14.42 3.28
CA ILE A 7 -7.38 14.85 3.80
C ILE A 7 -7.58 16.22 4.43
N LYS A 8 -7.18 16.39 5.69
CA LYS A 8 -7.30 17.65 6.42
C LYS A 8 -6.04 18.48 6.27
N TYR A 9 -6.20 19.70 5.75
CA TYR A 9 -5.23 20.77 5.90
C TYR A 9 -5.83 21.82 6.85
N GLU A 10 -5.12 22.14 7.94
CA GLU A 10 -5.57 23.10 8.96
C GLU A 10 -7.01 22.85 9.46
N ASN A 11 -7.35 21.59 9.73
CA ASN A 11 -8.67 21.14 10.23
C ASN A 11 -9.88 21.31 9.30
N VAL A 12 -9.68 21.60 8.01
CA VAL A 12 -10.82 21.76 7.10
C VAL A 12 -10.68 20.79 5.93
N ASP A 13 -11.78 20.09 5.66
CA ASP A 13 -11.87 19.04 4.65
C ASP A 13 -11.66 19.61 3.24
N GLN A 14 -11.12 18.77 2.34
CA GLN A 14 -11.08 19.00 0.91
C GLN A 14 -11.98 17.96 0.24
N SER A 15 -12.91 18.43 -0.58
CA SER A 15 -13.87 17.55 -1.25
C SER A 15 -13.28 16.93 -2.52
N PHE A 16 -13.34 15.60 -2.60
CA PHE A 16 -13.01 14.81 -3.77
C PHE A 16 -14.22 13.98 -4.22
N ASP A 17 -14.41 13.81 -5.53
CA ASP A 17 -15.36 12.85 -6.07
C ASP A 17 -14.76 11.43 -6.15
N SER A 18 -15.58 10.45 -6.55
CA SER A 18 -15.13 9.05 -6.67
C SER A 18 -14.07 8.81 -7.75
N SER A 19 -13.84 9.78 -8.63
CA SER A 19 -12.80 9.75 -9.67
C SER A 19 -11.57 10.58 -9.28
N GLY A 20 -11.52 11.09 -8.04
CA GLY A 20 -10.42 11.92 -7.52
C GLY A 20 -10.41 13.36 -8.03
N TRP A 21 -11.48 13.85 -8.68
CA TRP A 21 -11.59 15.27 -9.00
C TRP A 21 -11.85 16.06 -7.73
N PHE A 22 -11.23 17.23 -7.59
CA PHE A 22 -11.37 18.06 -6.40
C PHE A 22 -12.17 19.33 -6.67
N ASN A 23 -12.90 19.80 -5.66
CA ASN A 23 -13.66 21.05 -5.74
C ASN A 23 -12.72 22.25 -5.57
N ALA A 24 -12.29 22.84 -6.69
CA ALA A 24 -11.38 23.98 -6.68
C ALA A 24 -12.03 25.26 -6.16
N THR A 25 -13.36 25.41 -6.29
CA THR A 25 -14.08 26.56 -5.73
C THR A 25 -14.01 26.54 -4.20
N GLU A 26 -14.23 25.37 -3.60
CA GLU A 26 -14.10 25.19 -2.15
C GLU A 26 -12.67 25.47 -1.67
N ALA A 27 -11.66 24.91 -2.35
CA ALA A 27 -10.25 25.12 -2.02
C ALA A 27 -9.83 26.60 -2.14
N ALA A 28 -10.25 27.29 -3.21
CA ALA A 28 -9.83 28.67 -3.48
C ALA A 28 -10.48 29.70 -2.54
N LYS A 29 -11.69 29.43 -2.05
CA LYS A 29 -12.45 30.32 -1.15
C LYS A 29 -11.63 30.72 0.08
N ARG A 30 -10.82 29.82 0.62
CA ARG A 30 -9.95 30.06 1.79
C ARG A 30 -8.86 31.10 1.55
N PHE A 31 -8.40 31.20 0.31
CA PHE A 31 -7.35 32.12 -0.10
C PHE A 31 -7.91 33.40 -0.73
N ASN A 32 -9.22 33.66 -0.57
CA ASN A 32 -9.93 34.77 -1.22
C ASN A 32 -9.71 34.81 -2.74
N LYS A 33 -9.67 33.64 -3.36
CA LYS A 33 -9.40 33.43 -4.78
C LYS A 33 -10.54 32.68 -5.44
N GLU A 34 -10.63 32.79 -6.76
CA GLU A 34 -11.61 32.04 -7.56
C GLU A 34 -10.91 31.25 -8.68
N PRO A 35 -11.31 29.99 -8.97
CA PRO A 35 -10.61 29.15 -9.94
C PRO A 35 -10.48 29.75 -11.34
N TYR A 36 -11.45 30.55 -11.79
CA TYR A 36 -11.35 31.18 -13.11
C TYR A 36 -10.16 32.15 -13.21
N MET A 37 -9.70 32.72 -12.09
CA MET A 37 -8.54 33.62 -12.07
C MET A 37 -7.25 32.87 -12.42
N TRP A 38 -7.17 31.59 -12.07
CA TRP A 38 -6.07 30.71 -12.47
C TRP A 38 -6.24 30.19 -13.89
N LEU A 39 -7.46 29.75 -14.24
CA LEU A 39 -7.78 29.17 -15.55
C LEU A 39 -7.68 30.16 -16.71
N ARG A 40 -7.64 31.47 -16.44
CA ARG A 40 -7.45 32.52 -17.46
C ARG A 40 -5.99 32.95 -17.64
N GLN A 41 -5.05 32.35 -16.92
CA GLN A 41 -3.62 32.61 -17.08
C GLN A 41 -3.08 31.86 -18.29
N ARG A 42 -2.14 32.47 -19.02
CA ARG A 42 -1.54 31.84 -20.21
C ARG A 42 -0.76 30.58 -19.85
N ASP A 43 0.08 30.66 -18.83
CA ASP A 43 0.89 29.54 -18.35
C ASP A 43 0.01 28.34 -17.95
N THR A 44 -1.15 28.60 -17.33
CA THR A 44 -2.13 27.55 -17.02
C THR A 44 -2.69 26.90 -18.28
N ALA A 45 -3.01 27.68 -19.31
CA ALA A 45 -3.50 27.13 -20.58
C ALA A 45 -2.41 26.39 -21.36
N GLU A 46 -1.16 26.86 -21.32
CA GLU A 46 0.02 26.14 -21.81
C GLU A 46 0.16 24.78 -21.11
N TYR A 47 0.13 24.77 -19.78
CA TYR A 47 0.21 23.56 -18.97
C TYR A 47 -0.92 22.57 -19.30
N LEU A 48 -2.17 23.03 -19.34
CA LEU A 48 -3.33 22.20 -19.67
C LEU A 48 -3.24 21.63 -21.09
N SER A 49 -2.78 22.44 -22.06
CA SER A 49 -2.62 22.01 -23.45
C SER A 49 -1.54 20.94 -23.59
N ALA A 50 -0.40 21.12 -22.93
CA ALA A 50 0.67 20.13 -22.88
C ALA A 50 0.19 18.83 -22.20
N LEU A 51 -0.55 18.93 -21.10
CA LEU A 51 -1.10 17.79 -20.38
C LEU A 51 -2.11 17.01 -21.22
N ALA A 52 -3.01 17.69 -21.92
CA ALA A 52 -4.02 17.06 -22.79
C ALA A 52 -3.38 16.39 -24.01
N LYS A 53 -2.38 17.04 -24.62
CA LYS A 53 -1.59 16.45 -25.72
C LYS A 53 -0.94 15.14 -25.29
N ARG A 54 -0.34 15.09 -24.09
CA ARG A 54 0.24 13.84 -23.54
C ARG A 54 -0.78 12.74 -23.28
N GLN A 55 -2.06 13.08 -23.16
CA GLN A 55 -3.16 12.11 -23.02
C GLN A 55 -3.86 11.82 -24.35
N GLY A 56 -3.25 12.20 -25.48
CA GLY A 56 -3.77 11.94 -26.82
C GLY A 56 -4.85 12.90 -27.30
N LYS A 57 -5.13 13.98 -26.57
CA LYS A 57 -6.13 14.98 -26.95
C LYS A 57 -5.47 16.26 -27.46
N SER A 58 -5.64 16.56 -28.74
CA SER A 58 -4.93 17.64 -29.44
C SER A 58 -5.80 18.47 -30.41
N ASP A 59 -7.11 18.21 -30.44
CA ASP A 59 -8.11 18.86 -31.29
C ASP A 59 -8.19 20.38 -31.12
N PHE A 60 -7.78 20.90 -29.97
CA PHE A 60 -7.81 22.33 -29.62
C PHE A 60 -6.45 23.05 -29.84
N LEU A 61 -5.39 22.37 -30.30
CA LEU A 61 -4.04 22.96 -30.37
C LEU A 61 -3.93 24.14 -31.37
N THR A 62 -4.65 24.08 -32.49
CA THR A 62 -4.67 25.19 -33.46
C THR A 62 -5.27 26.45 -32.84
N GLU A 63 -6.45 26.31 -32.21
CA GLU A 63 -7.13 27.39 -31.49
C GLU A 63 -6.24 27.95 -30.36
N PHE A 64 -5.56 27.07 -29.62
CA PHE A 64 -4.61 27.48 -28.58
C PHE A 64 -3.47 28.36 -29.14
N ASN A 65 -2.83 27.93 -30.23
CA ASN A 65 -1.73 28.67 -30.86
C ASN A 65 -2.15 30.05 -31.38
N GLU A 66 -3.41 30.22 -31.75
CA GLU A 66 -3.97 31.53 -32.11
C GLU A 66 -4.22 32.39 -30.87
N ILE A 67 -4.77 31.81 -29.79
CA ILE A 67 -5.09 32.52 -28.56
C ILE A 67 -3.84 33.08 -27.88
N ILE A 68 -2.73 32.32 -27.82
CA ILE A 68 -1.50 32.78 -27.15
C ILE A 68 -0.84 33.99 -27.82
N LYS A 69 -1.11 34.21 -29.11
CA LYS A 69 -0.62 35.37 -29.88
C LYS A 69 -1.39 36.65 -29.57
N LEU A 70 -2.60 36.55 -29.02
CA LEU A 70 -3.45 37.70 -28.70
C LEU A 70 -2.97 38.40 -27.44
N ASP A 71 -3.08 39.72 -27.36
CA ASP A 71 -2.80 40.50 -26.14
C ASP A 71 -3.54 39.95 -24.91
N GLY A 72 -2.79 39.45 -23.92
CA GLY A 72 -3.31 38.81 -22.71
C GLY A 72 -3.87 39.80 -21.68
N SER A 73 -3.61 41.10 -21.85
CA SER A 73 -4.21 42.14 -21.00
C SER A 73 -5.70 42.31 -21.29
N LYS A 74 -6.18 41.94 -22.48
CA LYS A 74 -7.58 42.11 -22.87
C LYS A 74 -8.49 41.06 -22.24
N SER A 75 -9.65 41.52 -21.73
CA SER A 75 -10.68 40.65 -21.16
C SER A 75 -11.17 39.59 -22.16
N THR A 76 -11.30 39.95 -23.43
CA THR A 76 -11.70 39.03 -24.51
C THR A 76 -10.71 37.88 -24.69
N SER A 77 -9.41 38.18 -24.68
CA SER A 77 -8.35 37.15 -24.74
C SER A 77 -8.41 36.23 -23.52
N ARG A 78 -8.56 36.79 -22.31
CA ARG A 78 -8.69 36.01 -21.07
C ARG A 78 -9.91 35.08 -21.07
N ASN A 79 -11.03 35.49 -21.65
CA ASN A 79 -12.21 34.64 -21.82
C ASN A 79 -11.98 33.49 -22.83
N LYS A 80 -11.23 33.75 -23.91
CA LYS A 80 -10.83 32.68 -24.86
C LYS A 80 -9.96 31.64 -24.16
N VAL A 81 -9.00 32.07 -23.35
CA VAL A 81 -8.15 31.19 -22.53
C VAL A 81 -8.99 30.32 -21.57
N LEU A 82 -9.95 30.91 -20.86
CA LEU A 82 -10.84 30.17 -19.97
C LEU A 82 -11.69 29.11 -20.70
N ASN A 83 -12.20 29.45 -21.89
CA ASN A 83 -12.98 28.50 -22.70
C ASN A 83 -12.12 27.34 -23.20
N LEU A 84 -10.88 27.62 -23.62
CA LEU A 84 -9.93 26.60 -24.01
C LEU A 84 -9.61 25.65 -22.83
N ALA A 85 -9.38 26.20 -21.63
CA ALA A 85 -9.12 25.40 -20.44
C ALA A 85 -10.23 24.37 -20.19
N LYS A 86 -11.51 24.75 -20.38
CA LYS A 86 -12.66 23.84 -20.29
C LYS A 86 -12.66 22.76 -21.38
N LYS A 87 -12.26 23.11 -22.62
CA LYS A 87 -12.18 22.15 -23.74
C LYS A 87 -11.14 21.05 -23.52
N THR A 88 -10.10 21.28 -22.70
CA THR A 88 -9.06 20.27 -22.44
C THR A 88 -9.57 19.00 -21.76
N GLY A 89 -10.71 19.07 -21.06
CA GLY A 89 -11.27 17.93 -20.33
C GLY A 89 -10.73 17.74 -18.91
N PHE A 90 -9.89 18.66 -18.41
CA PHE A 90 -9.40 18.66 -17.01
C PHE A 90 -10.16 19.61 -16.08
N VAL A 91 -11.19 20.29 -16.61
CA VAL A 91 -12.00 21.26 -15.87
C VAL A 91 -13.47 20.94 -16.11
N LYS A 92 -14.24 20.83 -15.03
CA LYS A 92 -15.70 20.67 -15.06
C LYS A 92 -16.32 21.82 -14.29
N ALA A 93 -17.43 22.36 -14.79
CA ALA A 93 -18.23 23.33 -14.07
C ALA A 93 -19.57 22.68 -13.71
N LYS A 94 -19.97 22.78 -12.44
CA LYS A 94 -21.25 22.29 -11.96
C LYS A 94 -22.01 23.44 -11.31
N SER A 95 -23.25 23.64 -11.69
CA SER A 95 -24.11 24.68 -11.11
C SER A 95 -24.43 24.37 -9.64
N GLY A 96 -24.62 25.43 -8.85
CA GLY A 96 -24.95 25.34 -7.42
C GLY A 96 -23.84 25.87 -6.50
N SER A 97 -24.13 25.94 -5.20
CA SER A 97 -23.15 26.32 -4.18
C SER A 97 -22.12 25.21 -3.96
N PRO A 98 -20.89 25.53 -3.51
CA PRO A 98 -19.89 24.53 -3.11
C PRO A 98 -20.42 23.51 -2.10
N ASP A 99 -21.22 23.98 -1.13
CA ASP A 99 -21.81 23.14 -0.07
C ASP A 99 -22.76 22.05 -0.62
N ASN A 100 -23.34 22.28 -1.80
CA ASN A 100 -24.20 21.32 -2.51
C ASN A 100 -23.45 20.58 -3.64
N GLY A 101 -22.12 20.63 -3.63
CA GLY A 101 -21.27 20.05 -4.66
C GLY A 101 -21.27 20.79 -5.99
N GLY A 102 -21.68 22.06 -6.01
CA GLY A 102 -21.49 22.98 -7.14
C GLY A 102 -20.10 23.61 -7.15
N GLY A 103 -19.75 24.30 -8.24
CA GLY A 103 -18.46 24.96 -8.41
C GLY A 103 -17.62 24.42 -9.57
N THR A 104 -16.35 24.82 -9.59
CA THR A 104 -15.36 24.37 -10.56
C THR A 104 -14.61 23.17 -9.99
N TRP A 105 -14.66 22.07 -10.71
CA TRP A 105 -13.99 20.82 -10.38
C TRP A 105 -12.77 20.65 -11.28
N LEU A 106 -11.64 20.34 -10.68
CA LEU A 106 -10.37 20.15 -11.37
C LEU A 106 -9.92 18.70 -11.27
N HIS A 107 -9.32 18.22 -12.36
CA HIS A 107 -8.74 16.88 -12.43
C HIS A 107 -7.57 16.75 -11.44
N PRO A 108 -7.34 15.57 -10.80
CA PRO A 108 -6.31 15.38 -9.77
C PRO A 108 -4.89 15.78 -10.22
N LYS A 109 -4.56 15.58 -11.51
CA LYS A 109 -3.27 16.03 -12.09
C LYS A 109 -3.03 17.55 -12.01
N LEU A 110 -4.05 18.34 -11.71
CA LEU A 110 -3.95 19.80 -11.54
C LEU A 110 -3.73 20.21 -10.08
N ALA A 111 -3.83 19.28 -9.12
CA ALA A 111 -3.86 19.61 -7.69
C ALA A 111 -2.63 20.43 -7.24
N ILE A 112 -1.43 19.94 -7.56
CA ILE A 112 -0.18 20.61 -7.14
C ILE A 112 0.02 21.95 -7.85
N ALA A 113 -0.25 22.01 -9.16
CA ALA A 113 -0.14 23.26 -9.91
C ALA A 113 -1.12 24.32 -9.39
N PHE A 114 -2.34 23.91 -9.03
CA PHE A 114 -3.35 24.78 -8.45
C PHE A 114 -3.00 25.21 -7.03
N ALA A 115 -2.51 24.29 -6.19
CA ALA A 115 -2.05 24.58 -4.83
C ALA A 115 -0.96 25.64 -4.83
N ARG A 116 0.05 25.51 -5.72
CA ARG A 116 1.13 26.51 -5.89
C ARG A 116 0.62 27.90 -6.24
N TRP A 117 -0.42 27.98 -7.06
CA TRP A 117 -1.05 29.26 -7.38
C TRP A 117 -1.87 29.84 -6.21
N LEU A 118 -2.50 28.99 -5.41
CA LEU A 118 -3.29 29.41 -4.26
C LEU A 118 -2.40 30.05 -3.18
N ASN A 119 -1.38 29.33 -2.72
CA ASN A 119 -0.45 29.75 -1.67
C ASN A 119 0.78 28.83 -1.66
N ILE A 120 1.95 29.40 -1.37
CA ILE A 120 3.23 28.68 -1.41
C ILE A 120 3.31 27.65 -0.27
N ASP A 121 2.95 28.02 0.97
CA ASP A 121 2.99 27.12 2.13
C ASP A 121 2.03 25.93 1.96
N PHE A 122 0.83 26.19 1.41
CA PHE A 122 -0.13 25.13 1.08
C PHE A 122 0.43 24.15 0.05
N ALA A 123 1.18 24.65 -0.94
CA ALA A 123 1.82 23.78 -1.93
C ALA A 123 2.94 22.94 -1.33
N ILE A 124 3.78 23.54 -0.47
CA ILE A 124 4.84 22.81 0.25
C ILE A 124 4.21 21.70 1.08
N TRP A 125 3.14 21.99 1.82
CA TRP A 125 2.42 20.99 2.58
C TRP A 125 1.85 19.87 1.69
N CYS A 126 1.28 20.18 0.52
CA CYS A 126 0.83 19.15 -0.42
C CYS A 126 1.98 18.27 -0.92
N ASP A 127 3.14 18.86 -1.21
CA ASP A 127 4.34 18.13 -1.62
C ASP A 127 4.82 17.19 -0.47
N GLU A 128 4.81 17.65 0.79
CA GLU A 128 5.11 16.82 1.98
C GLU A 128 4.12 15.66 2.16
N GLN A 129 2.83 15.85 1.88
CA GLN A 129 1.85 14.75 1.95
C GLN A 129 2.14 13.68 0.89
N ILE A 130 2.56 14.08 -0.31
CA ILE A 130 2.99 13.14 -1.36
C ILE A 130 4.23 12.37 -0.89
N ASP A 131 5.22 13.06 -0.33
CA ASP A 131 6.44 12.43 0.19
C ASP A 131 6.13 11.41 1.29
N ASN A 132 5.25 11.76 2.24
CA ASN A 132 4.81 10.84 3.29
C ASN A 132 4.11 9.60 2.73
N LEU A 133 3.29 9.74 1.67
CA LEU A 133 2.65 8.60 1.02
C LEU A 133 3.66 7.71 0.27
N ILE A 134 4.66 8.32 -0.37
CA ILE A 134 5.74 7.59 -1.03
C ILE A 134 6.56 6.84 0.03
N GLN A 135 6.96 7.51 1.10
CA GLN A 135 7.71 6.91 2.20
C GLN A 135 6.91 5.82 2.92
N ALA A 136 5.62 6.02 3.18
CA ALA A 136 4.75 5.01 3.79
C ALA A 136 4.61 3.75 2.92
N ASN A 137 4.59 3.89 1.60
CA ASN A 137 4.59 2.75 0.68
C ASN A 137 5.96 2.05 0.54
N GLN A 138 7.04 2.70 0.98
CA GLN A 138 8.41 2.15 0.96
C GLN A 138 8.88 1.67 2.34
N ALA A 139 8.23 2.11 3.42
CA ALA A 139 8.49 1.62 4.76
C ALA A 139 8.00 0.17 4.88
N PRO A 140 8.78 -0.75 5.47
CA PRO A 140 8.26 -2.06 5.81
C PRO A 140 7.01 -1.87 6.69
N PRO A 141 5.94 -2.66 6.47
CA PRO A 141 4.69 -2.50 7.21
C PRO A 141 4.97 -2.48 8.71
N SER A 142 4.31 -1.57 9.43
CA SER A 142 4.45 -1.52 10.88
C SER A 142 4.07 -2.88 11.48
N VAL A 143 4.55 -3.17 12.69
CA VAL A 143 4.21 -4.42 13.40
C VAL A 143 2.69 -4.63 13.46
N GLN A 144 1.92 -3.55 13.65
CA GLN A 144 0.46 -3.61 13.68
C GLN A 144 -0.15 -3.88 12.30
N ASP A 145 0.43 -3.35 11.22
CA ASP A 145 -0.02 -3.65 9.86
C ASP A 145 0.28 -5.10 9.48
N MET A 146 1.45 -5.62 9.88
CA MET A 146 1.81 -7.03 9.71
C MET A 146 0.82 -7.94 10.44
N ILE A 147 0.46 -7.60 11.68
CA ILE A 147 -0.56 -8.31 12.46
C ILE A 147 -1.91 -8.30 11.74
N ARG A 148 -2.39 -7.14 11.26
CA ARG A 148 -3.69 -7.05 10.56
C ARG A 148 -3.71 -7.81 9.23
N LEU A 149 -2.58 -7.84 8.52
CA LEU A 149 -2.48 -8.53 7.23
C LEU A 149 -2.41 -10.05 7.39
N MET A 150 -1.77 -10.54 8.46
CA MET A 150 -1.58 -11.98 8.67
C MET A 150 -2.59 -12.62 9.62
N LEU A 151 -3.11 -11.88 10.59
CA LEU A 151 -3.97 -12.42 11.65
C LEU A 151 -5.44 -11.99 11.51
N LEU A 152 -6.34 -12.94 11.77
CA LEU A 152 -7.76 -12.70 11.96
C LEU A 152 -8.00 -12.08 13.35
N PRO A 153 -9.09 -11.30 13.51
CA PRO A 153 -9.47 -10.75 14.82
C PRO A 153 -9.91 -11.83 15.82
N SER A 154 -10.21 -13.04 15.35
CA SER A 154 -10.54 -14.21 16.17
C SER A 154 -10.21 -15.50 15.41
N ALA A 155 -10.05 -16.60 16.16
CA ALA A 155 -9.81 -17.93 15.59
C ALA A 155 -10.96 -18.36 14.65
N SER A 156 -10.61 -18.83 13.46
CA SER A 156 -11.51 -19.51 12.53
C SER A 156 -11.84 -20.93 12.97
N THR A 157 -12.83 -21.55 12.30
CA THR A 157 -13.16 -22.96 12.50
C THR A 157 -11.95 -23.85 12.20
N TRP A 158 -11.72 -24.86 13.05
CA TRP A 158 -10.58 -25.76 12.87
C TRP A 158 -10.68 -26.52 11.55
N GLU A 159 -9.59 -26.49 10.77
CA GLU A 159 -9.44 -27.25 9.53
C GLU A 159 -8.09 -27.98 9.54
N LYS A 160 -8.06 -29.22 9.02
CA LYS A 160 -6.83 -30.00 8.91
C LYS A 160 -5.90 -29.37 7.87
N ARG A 161 -4.96 -28.54 8.31
CA ARG A 161 -3.97 -27.85 7.43
C ARG A 161 -2.70 -28.65 7.15
N PHE A 162 -2.28 -29.51 8.08
CA PHE A 162 -1.10 -30.35 7.90
C PHE A 162 -1.53 -31.73 7.39
N PRO A 163 -1.13 -32.12 6.17
CA PRO A 163 -1.51 -33.41 5.60
C PRO A 163 -0.77 -34.56 6.30
N ASP A 164 -1.30 -35.78 6.21
CA ASP A 164 -0.63 -36.96 6.80
C ASP A 164 0.70 -37.27 6.12
N SER A 165 0.85 -36.89 4.84
CA SER A 165 2.08 -37.02 4.07
C SER A 165 3.22 -36.20 4.66
N TYR A 166 2.93 -34.99 5.17
CA TYR A 166 3.88 -34.16 5.91
C TYR A 166 4.42 -34.89 7.15
N TYR A 167 3.55 -35.46 7.97
CA TYR A 167 3.98 -36.18 9.18
C TYR A 167 4.72 -37.50 8.86
N LYS A 168 4.34 -38.18 7.78
CA LYS A 168 5.09 -39.35 7.29
C LYS A 168 6.49 -38.97 6.83
N ALA A 169 6.65 -37.82 6.17
CA ALA A 169 7.96 -37.31 5.77
C ALA A 169 8.83 -36.97 7.00
N LEU A 170 8.25 -36.35 8.04
CA LEU A 170 8.95 -36.10 9.30
C LEU A 170 9.33 -37.39 10.03
N ALA A 171 8.45 -38.39 10.04
CA ALA A 171 8.71 -39.69 10.66
C ALA A 171 9.90 -40.39 10.01
N LYS A 172 9.99 -40.34 8.67
CA LYS A 172 11.11 -40.88 7.89
C LYS A 172 12.44 -40.26 8.32
N ILE A 173 12.56 -38.93 8.33
CA ILE A 173 13.84 -38.26 8.61
C ILE A 173 14.25 -38.33 10.08
N THR A 174 13.29 -38.43 11.00
CA THR A 174 13.56 -38.51 12.45
C THR A 174 13.70 -39.94 12.96
N ASN A 175 13.51 -40.95 12.10
CA ASN A 175 13.44 -42.37 12.47
C ASN A 175 12.41 -42.64 13.59
N THR A 176 11.24 -42.02 13.49
CA THR A 176 10.13 -42.19 14.43
C THR A 176 8.93 -42.86 13.75
N LYS A 177 7.94 -43.28 14.54
CA LYS A 177 6.69 -43.86 14.03
C LYS A 177 5.59 -42.80 14.01
N PHE A 178 4.85 -42.71 12.90
CA PHE A 178 3.65 -41.90 12.80
C PHE A 178 2.42 -42.80 12.66
N ASN A 179 1.60 -42.84 13.71
CA ASN A 179 0.40 -43.68 13.79
C ASN A 179 -0.88 -42.87 13.55
N ASN A 180 -0.90 -41.96 12.57
CA ASN A 180 -2.07 -41.10 12.29
C ASN A 180 -2.62 -40.38 13.53
N HIS A 181 -1.72 -39.90 14.40
CA HIS A 181 -2.02 -39.27 15.70
C HIS A 181 -2.66 -40.16 16.77
N VAL A 182 -2.81 -41.47 16.55
CA VAL A 182 -3.24 -42.41 17.59
C VAL A 182 -2.15 -42.50 18.68
N GLY A 183 -2.47 -42.06 19.90
CA GLY A 183 -1.52 -41.97 21.01
C GLY A 183 -0.67 -40.70 21.03
N GLY A 184 -1.01 -39.71 20.19
CA GLY A 184 -0.26 -38.46 20.06
C GLY A 184 0.85 -38.52 19.00
N SER A 185 1.54 -37.40 18.82
CA SER A 185 2.68 -37.28 17.89
C SER A 185 3.97 -37.02 18.65
N PRO A 186 5.12 -37.52 18.16
CA PRO A 186 6.43 -37.20 18.72
C PRO A 186 6.63 -35.69 18.88
N ALA A 187 7.16 -35.25 20.02
CA ALA A 187 7.40 -33.83 20.32
C ALA A 187 8.27 -33.13 19.27
N ILE A 188 9.24 -33.86 18.73
CA ILE A 188 10.14 -33.37 17.66
C ILE A 188 9.39 -32.90 16.40
N PHE A 189 8.19 -33.43 16.12
CA PHE A 189 7.37 -32.94 14.99
C PHE A 189 6.92 -31.51 15.24
N GLY A 190 6.46 -31.22 16.46
CA GLY A 190 6.07 -29.87 16.87
C GLY A 190 7.24 -28.90 16.82
N ASP A 191 8.43 -29.33 17.25
CA ASP A 191 9.64 -28.50 17.20
C ASP A 191 10.06 -28.16 15.77
N ILE A 192 10.03 -29.16 14.87
CA ILE A 192 10.31 -28.96 13.44
C ILE A 192 9.27 -28.02 12.83
N THR A 193 7.98 -28.24 13.07
CA THR A 193 6.91 -27.39 12.54
C THR A 193 7.03 -25.96 13.07
N ASN A 194 7.32 -25.76 14.36
CA ASN A 194 7.51 -24.44 14.94
C ASN A 194 8.72 -23.72 14.33
N LYS A 195 9.86 -24.41 14.22
CA LYS A 195 11.10 -23.83 13.73
C LYS A 195 11.07 -23.52 12.24
N TRP A 196 10.57 -24.45 11.43
CA TRP A 196 10.74 -24.41 9.98
C TRP A 196 9.47 -24.04 9.21
N VAL A 197 8.31 -24.04 9.86
CA VAL A 197 7.06 -23.56 9.27
C VAL A 197 6.69 -22.22 9.90
N TYR A 198 6.36 -22.21 11.20
CA TYR A 198 5.81 -21.01 11.84
C TYR A 198 6.80 -19.85 11.93
N ARG A 199 8.03 -20.06 12.41
CA ARG A 199 9.05 -18.99 12.52
C ARG A 199 9.58 -18.46 11.18
N ILE A 200 9.37 -19.20 10.09
CA ILE A 200 9.80 -18.76 8.76
C ILE A 200 8.75 -17.83 8.14
N ILE A 201 7.47 -18.15 8.32
CA ILE A 201 6.37 -17.37 7.72
C ILE A 201 5.87 -16.23 8.62
N MET A 202 6.09 -16.30 9.93
CA MET A 202 5.63 -15.28 10.89
C MET A 202 6.81 -14.55 11.53
N PRO A 203 6.80 -13.20 11.51
CA PRO A 203 7.64 -12.37 12.36
C PRO A 203 7.47 -12.72 13.85
N LYS A 204 8.47 -12.39 14.67
CA LYS A 204 8.48 -12.74 16.10
C LYS A 204 7.30 -12.09 16.83
N GLU A 205 6.98 -10.86 16.46
CA GLU A 205 5.93 -10.03 17.05
C GLU A 205 4.55 -10.65 16.80
N VAL A 206 4.33 -11.17 15.59
CA VAL A 206 3.09 -11.87 15.21
C VAL A 206 2.95 -13.19 15.96
N LEU A 207 4.07 -13.92 16.17
CA LEU A 207 4.06 -15.13 16.98
C LEU A 207 3.77 -14.86 18.46
N LEU A 208 4.21 -13.71 18.99
CA LEU A 208 3.89 -13.29 20.36
C LEU A 208 2.40 -12.96 20.46
N GLU A 209 1.88 -12.15 19.54
CA GLU A 209 0.48 -11.75 19.50
C GLU A 209 -0.47 -12.95 19.49
N VAL A 210 -0.21 -13.97 18.64
CA VAL A 210 -1.06 -15.17 18.63
C VAL A 210 -0.89 -15.95 19.93
N ARG A 211 0.32 -16.07 20.49
CA ARG A 211 0.53 -16.84 21.73
C ARG A 211 -0.19 -16.23 22.93
N GLU A 212 -0.29 -14.91 22.99
CA GLU A 212 -0.94 -14.20 24.10
C GLU A 212 -2.48 -14.24 23.99
N ASN A 213 -3.03 -14.19 22.78
CA ASN A 213 -4.47 -14.11 22.57
C ASN A 213 -5.18 -15.47 22.37
N LYS A 214 -4.42 -16.50 22.00
CA LYS A 214 -4.94 -17.83 21.69
C LYS A 214 -5.36 -18.59 22.95
N ARG A 215 -6.55 -19.18 22.92
CA ARG A 215 -7.07 -20.04 24.01
C ARG A 215 -6.49 -21.46 23.94
N ASP A 216 -6.60 -22.19 25.05
CA ASP A 216 -6.23 -23.61 25.09
C ASP A 216 -7.04 -24.42 24.07
N GLY A 217 -6.35 -25.34 23.38
CA GLY A 217 -6.96 -26.17 22.32
C GLY A 217 -6.94 -25.56 20.92
N GLU A 218 -6.93 -24.24 20.77
CA GLU A 218 -6.82 -23.59 19.46
C GLU A 218 -5.48 -23.91 18.79
N LYS A 219 -5.35 -23.68 17.47
CA LYS A 219 -4.12 -23.86 16.70
C LYS A 219 -3.72 -22.54 16.04
N MET A 220 -2.41 -22.33 15.90
CA MET A 220 -1.83 -21.12 15.31
C MET A 220 -2.41 -20.78 13.93
N HIS A 221 -2.69 -21.81 13.10
CA HIS A 221 -3.22 -21.61 11.76
C HIS A 221 -4.68 -21.16 11.72
N GLN A 222 -5.45 -21.32 12.80
CA GLN A 222 -6.83 -20.82 12.87
C GLN A 222 -6.88 -19.29 12.96
N TRP A 223 -5.76 -18.66 13.30
CA TRP A 223 -5.67 -17.21 13.44
C TRP A 223 -5.19 -16.54 12.16
N LEU A 224 -5.01 -17.26 11.04
CA LEU A 224 -4.44 -16.70 9.82
C LEU A 224 -5.51 -16.16 8.86
N THR A 225 -5.22 -15.04 8.21
CA THR A 225 -6.00 -14.55 7.05
C THR A 225 -5.81 -15.48 5.84
N ASN A 226 -6.68 -15.36 4.82
CA ASN A 226 -6.53 -16.13 3.57
C ASN A 226 -5.13 -16.01 2.94
N GLY A 227 -4.49 -14.83 3.04
CA GLY A 227 -3.12 -14.63 2.58
C GLY A 227 -2.09 -15.39 3.42
N GLY A 228 -2.23 -15.33 4.75
CA GLY A 228 -1.40 -16.09 5.69
C GLY A 228 -1.54 -17.60 5.51
N GLU A 229 -2.74 -18.09 5.23
CA GLU A 229 -3.00 -19.52 4.95
C GLU A 229 -2.34 -20.01 3.67
N GLN A 230 -2.35 -19.20 2.60
CA GLN A 230 -1.64 -19.54 1.36
C GLN A 230 -0.12 -19.61 1.57
N MET A 231 0.45 -18.69 2.36
CA MET A 231 1.86 -18.72 2.73
C MET A 231 2.20 -19.96 3.57
N LEU A 232 1.36 -20.28 4.56
CA LEU A 232 1.50 -21.48 5.39
C LEU A 232 1.50 -22.75 4.51
N SER A 233 0.53 -22.86 3.59
CA SER A 233 0.40 -24.03 2.72
C SER A 233 1.61 -24.21 1.80
N LYS A 234 2.13 -23.13 1.22
CA LYS A 234 3.37 -23.16 0.42
C LYS A 234 4.56 -23.63 1.26
N GLN A 235 4.71 -23.10 2.47
CA GLN A 235 5.81 -23.48 3.35
C GLN A 235 5.74 -24.95 3.80
N ILE A 236 4.55 -25.45 4.13
CA ILE A 236 4.34 -26.87 4.46
C ILE A 236 4.82 -27.75 3.31
N ASN A 237 4.39 -27.44 2.08
CA ASN A 237 4.80 -28.19 0.89
C ASN A 237 6.33 -28.14 0.67
N SER A 238 6.96 -26.98 0.84
CA SER A 238 8.42 -26.86 0.72
C SER A 238 9.15 -27.72 1.75
N ILE A 239 8.71 -27.71 3.01
CA ILE A 239 9.30 -28.55 4.06
C ILE A 239 9.08 -30.04 3.77
N GLU A 240 7.90 -30.42 3.30
CA GLU A 240 7.59 -31.79 2.93
C GLU A 240 8.50 -32.29 1.79
N VAL A 241 8.71 -31.49 0.76
CA VAL A 241 9.62 -31.83 -0.36
C VAL A 241 11.06 -31.98 0.13
N ILE A 242 11.53 -31.08 0.99
CA ILE A 242 12.89 -31.18 1.57
C ILE A 242 12.99 -32.44 2.43
N ALA A 243 12.03 -32.70 3.31
CA ALA A 243 12.02 -33.89 4.16
C ALA A 243 12.01 -35.19 3.34
N ASN A 244 11.20 -35.26 2.28
CA ASN A 244 11.14 -36.45 1.44
C ASN A 244 12.44 -36.72 0.68
N SER A 245 13.13 -35.66 0.25
CA SER A 245 14.41 -35.74 -0.48
C SER A 245 15.64 -35.83 0.41
N SER A 246 15.48 -35.77 1.74
CA SER A 246 16.58 -35.89 2.70
C SER A 246 16.85 -37.34 3.10
N THR A 247 18.11 -37.67 3.36
CA THR A 247 18.52 -39.02 3.79
C THR A 247 18.29 -39.27 5.27
N ASP A 248 18.54 -38.25 6.09
CA ASP A 248 18.41 -38.28 7.54
C ASP A 248 18.09 -36.88 8.09
N TYR A 249 17.99 -36.77 9.41
CA TYR A 249 17.67 -35.51 10.08
C TYR A 249 18.74 -34.43 9.89
N GLN A 250 20.03 -34.77 9.81
CA GLN A 250 21.11 -33.79 9.66
C GLN A 250 21.14 -33.22 8.22
N ASP A 251 20.93 -34.08 7.23
CA ASP A 251 20.77 -33.67 5.82
C ASP A 251 19.55 -32.75 5.68
N PHE A 252 18.42 -33.11 6.31
CA PHE A 252 17.22 -32.27 6.35
C PHE A 252 17.51 -30.87 6.90
N ILE A 253 18.16 -30.78 8.06
CA ILE A 253 18.48 -29.50 8.69
C ILE A 253 19.41 -28.65 7.79
N THR A 254 20.41 -29.28 7.17
CA THR A 254 21.34 -28.60 6.26
C THR A 254 20.60 -28.01 5.06
N ARG A 255 19.72 -28.79 4.43
CA ARG A 255 18.90 -28.35 3.29
C ARG A 255 17.90 -27.28 3.69
N CYS A 256 17.30 -27.36 4.88
CA CYS A 256 16.43 -26.31 5.40
C CYS A 256 17.18 -24.98 5.59
N TYR A 257 18.41 -24.99 6.12
CA TYR A 257 19.21 -23.77 6.23
C TYR A 257 19.68 -23.21 4.89
N GLN A 258 19.82 -24.07 3.86
CA GLN A 258 20.11 -23.64 2.49
C GLN A 258 18.86 -23.01 1.83
N ALA A 259 17.69 -23.63 2.01
CA ALA A 259 16.42 -23.16 1.45
C ALA A 259 15.87 -21.92 2.15
N PHE A 260 16.14 -21.77 3.46
CA PHE A 260 15.64 -20.67 4.28
C PHE A 260 16.78 -19.94 5.01
N PRO A 261 17.62 -19.15 4.31
CA PRO A 261 18.74 -18.42 4.92
C PRO A 261 18.32 -17.47 6.06
N GLN A 262 17.11 -16.93 6.02
CA GLN A 262 16.52 -16.09 7.07
C GLN A 262 16.43 -16.79 8.44
N ALA A 263 16.40 -18.12 8.46
CA ALA A 263 16.47 -18.90 9.70
C ALA A 263 17.81 -18.73 10.44
N LYS A 264 18.89 -18.35 9.74
CA LYS A 264 20.21 -18.07 10.33
C LYS A 264 20.28 -16.68 10.99
N GLY A 265 19.52 -15.71 10.49
CA GLY A 265 19.67 -14.29 10.81
C GLY A 265 18.77 -13.72 11.91
N GLN A 266 17.95 -14.52 12.60
CA GLN A 266 17.12 -14.02 13.71
C GLN A 266 17.86 -13.87 15.06
N LEU A 267 19.19 -14.03 15.07
CA LEU A 267 20.11 -13.60 16.14
C LEU A 267 21.36 -12.96 15.50
N ARG A 268 21.71 -11.76 16.00
CA ARG A 268 22.85 -10.86 15.68
C ARG A 268 22.74 -9.99 14.42
N LEU A 269 22.23 -8.77 14.61
CA LEU A 269 22.92 -7.57 14.14
C LEU A 269 24.32 -7.58 14.78
N VAL A 270 25.33 -8.00 14.03
CA VAL A 270 26.72 -7.71 14.39
C VAL A 270 26.93 -6.24 14.04
N MET A 271 26.90 -5.36 15.05
CA MET A 271 27.52 -4.06 14.88
C MET A 271 29.02 -4.29 14.66
N PRO A 272 29.66 -3.62 13.70
CA PRO A 272 31.11 -3.68 13.57
C PRO A 272 31.72 -3.16 14.88
N GLU A 273 32.64 -3.94 15.46
CA GLU A 273 33.48 -3.46 16.56
C GLU A 273 34.23 -2.22 16.07
N GLN A 274 33.87 -1.05 16.61
CA GLN A 274 34.74 0.11 16.53
C GLN A 274 35.93 -0.20 17.44
N GLU A 275 37.07 -0.49 16.82
CA GLU A 275 38.37 -0.44 17.48
C GLU A 275 38.55 0.99 18.03
N TYR A 276 38.33 1.15 19.34
CA TYR A 276 38.85 2.29 20.06
C TYR A 276 40.31 1.98 20.38
N ALA A 277 41.20 2.56 19.58
CA ALA A 277 42.61 2.68 19.90
C ALA A 277 42.77 3.49 21.20
N VAL A 278 43.50 2.91 22.16
CA VAL A 278 44.27 3.62 23.19
C VAL A 278 45.65 3.00 23.23
#